data_AF-A0A329KS05-F1
#
_entry.id   AF-A0A329KS05-F1
#
_cell.length_a   1.000
_cell.length_b   1.000
_cell.length_c   1.000
_cell.angle_alpha   90.00
_cell.angle_beta   90.00
_cell.angle_gamma   90.00
#
_symmetry.space_group_name_H-M   'P 1'
#
loop_
_entity.id
_entity.type
_entity.pdbx_description
1 polymer ?
#
loop_
_entity_poly.entity_id
_entity_poly.type
_entity_poly.pdbx_seq_one_letter_code
_entity_poly.pdbx_strand_id
1 'polypeptide(L)'
;MCDFESDRLPEGLHQAGFDPSRPCLVVWIGISVYLTRTAIDGTLADLNSICARGSLLVTDYGDSETVTGTYPLVGARRTARLVRRRGEPGVLPYR
;
A
#
# COMPACT_ATOMS: atom_id res chain seq x y z
N MET A 1 -12.72 -10.28 -4.53
CA MET A 1 -11.80 -9.84 -3.46
C MET A 1 -10.40 -10.13 -3.96
N CYS A 2 -9.46 -9.21 -3.82
CA CYS A 2 -8.09 -9.30 -4.34
C CYS A 2 -7.14 -9.24 -3.14
N ASP A 3 -6.24 -10.22 -3.01
CA ASP A 3 -5.14 -10.22 -2.07
C ASP A 3 -3.86 -9.69 -2.74
N PHE A 4 -3.30 -8.59 -2.25
CA PHE A 4 -2.12 -7.95 -2.86
C PHE A 4 -0.83 -8.78 -2.75
N GLU A 5 -0.76 -9.77 -1.86
CA GLU A 5 0.42 -10.63 -1.72
C GLU A 5 0.46 -11.76 -2.74
N SER A 6 -0.68 -12.11 -3.35
CA SER A 6 -0.81 -13.32 -4.15
C SER A 6 -1.58 -13.13 -5.46
N ASP A 7 -2.56 -12.23 -5.48
CA ASP A 7 -3.35 -11.93 -6.66
C ASP A 7 -2.74 -10.80 -7.48
N ARG A 8 -3.16 -10.75 -8.75
CA ARG A 8 -2.79 -9.70 -9.70
C ARG A 8 -3.94 -8.71 -9.80
N LEU A 9 -3.62 -7.43 -9.58
CA LEU A 9 -4.62 -6.36 -9.52
C LEU A 9 -5.37 -6.11 -10.86
N PRO A 10 -4.72 -6.19 -12.04
CA PRO A 10 -5.38 -5.98 -13.32
C PRO A 10 -6.57 -6.91 -13.55
N GLU A 11 -6.39 -8.20 -13.26
CA GLU A 11 -7.37 -9.25 -13.47
C GLU A 11 -8.62 -9.00 -12.62
N GLY A 12 -8.43 -8.69 -11.34
CA GLY A 12 -9.54 -8.36 -10.44
C GLY A 12 -10.30 -7.11 -10.87
N LEU A 13 -9.60 -6.07 -11.30
CA LEU A 13 -10.22 -4.82 -11.74
C LEU A 13 -10.96 -4.99 -13.08
N HIS A 14 -10.40 -5.72 -14.04
CA HIS A 14 -11.07 -6.02 -15.31
C HIS A 14 -12.35 -6.83 -15.10
N GLN A 15 -12.32 -7.85 -14.23
CA GLN A 15 -13.52 -8.60 -13.86
C GLN A 15 -14.58 -7.73 -13.20
N ALA A 16 -14.17 -6.69 -12.47
CA ALA A 16 -15.06 -5.71 -11.87
C ALA A 16 -15.56 -4.62 -12.85
N GLY A 17 -15.16 -4.68 -14.13
CA GLY A 17 -15.58 -3.73 -15.17
C GLY A 17 -14.77 -2.43 -15.21
N PHE A 18 -13.55 -2.42 -14.67
CA PHE A 18 -12.64 -1.28 -14.80
C PHE A 18 -12.30 -1.00 -16.27
N ASP A 19 -12.45 0.26 -16.67
CA ASP A 19 -12.12 0.75 -18.02
C ASP A 19 -10.72 1.41 -18.01
N PRO A 20 -9.68 0.74 -18.55
CA PRO A 20 -8.31 1.25 -18.54
C PRO A 20 -8.09 2.43 -19.50
N SER A 21 -9.08 2.76 -20.34
CA SER A 21 -8.96 3.88 -21.29
C SER A 21 -9.23 5.25 -20.65
N ARG A 22 -9.75 5.27 -19.42
CA ARG A 22 -10.18 6.49 -18.73
C ARG A 22 -9.27 6.80 -17.53
N PRO A 23 -8.91 8.08 -17.30
CA PRO A 23 -8.21 8.48 -16.09
C PRO A 23 -9.02 8.12 -14.84
N CYS A 24 -8.32 7.69 -13.78
CA CYS A 24 -8.92 7.27 -12.52
C CYS A 24 -8.14 7.81 -11.30
N LEU A 25 -8.81 7.80 -10.15
CA LEU A 25 -8.19 8.06 -8.85
C LEU A 25 -8.12 6.74 -8.09
N VAL A 26 -6.91 6.30 -7.76
CA VAL A 26 -6.66 5.11 -6.93
C VAL A 26 -6.37 5.57 -5.51
N VAL A 27 -7.14 5.06 -4.54
CA VAL A 27 -6.94 5.35 -3.11
C VAL A 27 -6.46 4.06 -2.44
N TRP A 28 -5.20 4.05 -2.03
CA TRP A 28 -4.50 2.90 -1.46
C TRP A 28 -3.83 3.29 -0.14
N ILE A 29 -4.63 3.40 0.91
CA ILE A 29 -4.27 4.01 2.20
C ILE A 29 -4.41 2.97 3.33
N GLY A 30 -3.51 3.02 4.28
CA GLY A 30 -3.52 2.27 5.54
C GLY A 30 -3.04 0.83 5.41
N ILE A 31 -2.60 0.40 4.23
CA ILE A 31 -2.27 -1.01 3.99
C ILE A 31 -0.82 -1.29 3.60
N SER A 32 -0.05 -0.28 3.22
CA SER A 32 1.36 -0.47 2.83
C SER A 32 2.21 -1.08 3.97
N VAL A 33 1.80 -0.87 5.23
CA VAL A 33 2.48 -1.39 6.44
C VAL A 33 2.24 -2.88 6.70
N TYR A 34 1.32 -3.51 5.96
CA TYR A 34 1.03 -4.94 6.05
C TYR A 34 1.61 -5.73 4.88
N LEU A 35 2.14 -5.03 3.88
CA LEU A 35 2.58 -5.64 2.64
C LEU A 35 4.08 -5.82 2.61
N THR A 36 4.51 -6.93 2.01
CA THR A 36 5.91 -7.12 1.63
C THR A 36 6.32 -6.08 0.59
N ARG A 37 7.62 -5.77 0.51
CA ARG A 37 8.13 -4.87 -0.53
C ARG A 37 7.83 -5.39 -1.94
N THR A 38 7.87 -6.70 -2.13
CA THR A 38 7.49 -7.35 -3.40
C THR A 38 6.03 -7.09 -3.76
N ALA A 39 5.10 -7.22 -2.80
CA ALA A 39 3.68 -6.93 -3.02
C ALA A 39 3.44 -5.44 -3.32
N ILE A 40 4.17 -4.54 -2.65
CA ILE A 40 4.10 -3.10 -2.94
C ILE A 40 4.59 -2.80 -4.37
N ASP A 41 5.79 -3.25 -4.72
CA ASP A 41 6.39 -3.01 -6.03
C ASP A 41 5.51 -3.62 -7.15
N GLY A 42 4.97 -4.82 -6.93
CA GLY A 42 4.03 -5.48 -7.85
C GLY A 42 2.73 -4.70 -8.02
N THR A 43 2.13 -4.21 -6.93
CA THR A 43 0.91 -3.39 -6.98
C THR A 43 1.13 -2.10 -7.76
N LEU A 44 2.25 -1.40 -7.52
CA LEU A 44 2.57 -0.16 -8.23
C LEU A 44 2.84 -0.41 -9.72
N ALA A 45 3.52 -1.50 -10.07
CA ALA A 45 3.74 -1.90 -11.46
C ALA A 45 2.41 -2.19 -12.16
N ASP A 46 1.49 -2.88 -11.49
CA ASP A 46 0.16 -3.20 -12.00
C ASP A 46 -0.64 -1.92 -12.27
N LEU A 47 -0.71 -1.03 -11.27
CA LEU A 47 -1.37 0.27 -11.42
C LEU A 47 -0.80 1.07 -12.60
N ASN A 48 0.53 1.12 -12.74
CA ASN A 48 1.18 1.80 -13.85
C ASN A 48 0.84 1.18 -15.22
N SER A 49 0.57 -0.13 -15.28
CA SER A 49 0.22 -0.82 -16.53
C SER A 49 -1.23 -0.64 -16.96
N ILE A 50 -2.15 -0.46 -16.01
CA ILE A 50 -3.61 -0.42 -16.29
C ILE A 50 -4.21 0.98 -16.22
N CYS A 51 -3.58 1.92 -15.53
CA CYS A 51 -4.12 3.26 -15.37
C CYS A 51 -3.81 4.11 -16.59
N ALA A 52 -4.84 4.76 -17.15
CA ALA A 52 -4.65 5.73 -18.22
C ALA A 52 -3.76 6.90 -17.78
N ARG A 53 -3.12 7.55 -18.75
CA ARG A 53 -2.37 8.80 -18.49
C ARG A 53 -3.29 9.85 -17.88
N GLY A 54 -2.82 10.50 -16.81
CA GLY A 54 -3.59 11.49 -16.04
C GLY A 54 -4.31 10.90 -14.84
N SER A 55 -4.25 9.58 -14.62
CA SER A 55 -4.66 8.97 -13.36
C SER A 55 -3.78 9.42 -12.19
N LEU A 56 -4.35 9.35 -10.98
CA LEU A 56 -3.71 9.75 -9.73
C LEU A 56 -3.74 8.59 -8.73
N LEU A 57 -2.64 8.42 -7.98
CA LEU A 57 -2.55 7.52 -6.85
C LEU A 57 -2.43 8.33 -5.56
N VAL A 58 -3.33 8.10 -4.62
CA VAL A 58 -3.26 8.60 -3.25
C VAL A 58 -2.94 7.44 -2.34
N THR A 59 -1.80 7.51 -1.67
CA THR A 59 -1.31 6.46 -0.78
C THR A 59 -0.62 7.07 0.43
N ASP A 60 -0.72 6.41 1.58
CA ASP A 60 0.20 6.62 2.67
C ASP A 60 1.35 5.61 2.57
N TYR A 61 2.57 6.08 2.82
CA TYR A 61 3.74 5.22 2.81
C TYR A 61 4.30 5.17 4.23
N GLY A 62 4.06 4.05 4.90
CA GLY A 62 4.66 3.77 6.19
C GLY A 62 6.15 3.48 6.03
N ASP A 63 7.00 4.44 6.37
CA ASP A 63 8.44 4.22 6.45
C ASP A 63 8.74 3.17 7.52
N SER A 64 9.61 2.21 7.18
CA SER A 64 10.16 1.20 8.08
C SER A 64 10.58 1.75 9.46
N GLU A 65 11.16 2.95 9.52
CA GLU A 65 11.51 3.60 10.78
C GLU A 65 10.29 4.05 11.61
N THR A 66 9.20 4.45 10.94
CA THR A 66 7.94 4.80 11.60
C THR A 66 7.23 3.55 12.14
N VAL A 67 7.27 2.44 11.41
CA VAL A 67 6.67 1.16 11.82
C VAL A 67 7.48 0.50 12.95
N THR A 68 8.81 0.61 12.90
CA THR A 68 9.70 0.10 13.97
C THR A 68 9.71 0.99 15.22
N GLY A 69 9.24 2.24 15.10
CA GLY A 69 9.30 3.23 16.17
C GLY A 69 10.71 3.78 16.41
N THR A 70 11.62 3.62 15.45
CA THR A 70 12.96 4.20 15.48
C THR A 70 13.00 5.62 14.91
N TYR A 71 11.98 6.02 14.14
CA TYR A 71 11.87 7.33 13.51
C TYR A 71 12.17 8.47 14.50
N PRO A 72 12.96 9.51 14.13
CA PRO A 72 13.45 10.52 15.08
C PRO A 72 12.33 11.29 15.80
N LEU A 73 11.18 11.48 15.14
CA LEU A 73 10.06 12.23 15.70
C LEU A 73 9.38 11.46 16.84
N VAL A 74 9.34 12.09 18.02
CA VAL A 74 8.69 11.53 19.23
C VAL A 74 7.22 11.16 18.97
N GLY A 75 6.51 11.93 18.13
CA GLY A 75 5.15 11.64 17.70
C GLY A 75 5.04 10.28 16.98
N ALA A 76 5.91 10.03 16.00
CA ALA A 76 5.96 8.76 15.26
C ALA A 76 6.24 7.58 16.19
N ARG A 77 7.18 7.72 17.15
CA ARG A 77 7.46 6.67 18.15
C ARG A 77 6.28 6.38 19.08
N ARG A 78 5.48 7.40 19.43
CA ARG A 78 4.26 7.23 20.24
C ARG A 78 3.18 6.50 19.45
N THR A 79 2.97 6.87 18.19
CA THR A 79 2.02 6.19 17.29
C THR A 79 2.41 4.72 17.09
N ALA A 80 3.69 4.42 16.83
CA ALA A 80 4.19 3.05 16.69
C ALA A 80 3.94 2.20 17.95
N ARG A 81 4.15 2.76 19.14
CA ARG A 81 3.84 2.08 20.42
C ARG A 81 2.34 1.84 20.62
N LEU A 82 1.48 2.77 20.20
CA LEU A 82 0.03 2.64 20.28
C LEU A 82 -0.49 1.55 19.34
N VAL A 83 -0.03 1.54 18.09
CA VAL A 83 -0.34 0.51 17.07
C VAL A 83 0.07 -0.87 17.58
N ARG A 84 1.30 -1.04 18.10
CA ARG A 84 1.75 -2.30 18.71
C ARG A 84 0.91 -2.74 19.91
N ARG A 85 0.52 -1.80 20.79
CA ARG A 85 -0.34 -2.10 21.95
C ARG A 85 -1.74 -2.57 21.55
N ARG A 86 -2.21 -2.18 20.37
CA ARG A 86 -3.50 -2.63 19.81
C ARG A 86 -3.42 -3.99 19.14
N GLY A 87 -2.23 -4.58 19.04
CA GLY A 87 -2.03 -5.91 18.43
C GLY A 87 -2.06 -5.89 16.91
N GLU A 88 -1.94 -4.72 16.27
CA GLU A 88 -1.91 -4.60 14.82
C GLU A 88 -0.55 -5.13 14.28
N PRO A 89 -0.54 -6.20 13.47
CA PRO A 89 0.69 -6.83 13.01
C PRO A 89 1.26 -6.09 11.79
N GLY A 90 2.19 -5.17 11.97
CA GLY A 90 2.92 -4.56 10.84
C GLY A 90 4.00 -5.50 10.28
N VAL A 91 4.05 -5.68 8.97
CA VAL A 91 5.15 -6.36 8.27
C VAL A 91 6.25 -5.33 8.00
N LEU A 92 7.52 -5.70 8.21
CA LEU A 92 8.66 -4.81 7.97
C LEU A 92 9.04 -4.81 6.49
N PRO A 93 8.86 -3.71 5.74
CA PRO A 93 9.15 -3.69 4.30
C PRO A 93 10.65 -3.54 3.98
N TYR A 94 11.53 -3.42 4.98
CA TYR A 94 12.96 -3.19 4.79
C TYR A 94 13.77 -4.07 5.75
N ARG A 95 14.39 -5.12 5.20
CA ARG A 95 15.56 -5.79 5.75
C ARG A 95 16.66 -5.74 4.70
#